data_AF-A0A8C5ZC07-F1
#
_entry.id   AF-A0A8C5ZC07-F1
#
_cell.length_a   1.000
_cell.length_b   1.000
_cell.length_c   1.000
_cell.angle_alpha   90.00
_cell.angle_beta   90.00
_cell.angle_gamma   90.00
#
_symmetry.space_group_name_H-M   'P 1'
#
loop_
_entity.id
_entity.type
_entity.pdbx_description
1 polymer ?
#
loop_
_entity_poly.entity_id
_entity_poly.type
_entity_poly.pdbx_seq_one_letter_code
_entity_poly.pdbx_strand_id
1 'polypeptide(L)'
;MFLFPLLPVFLLSVVTVASETKTCEDAQKTCSVITCGIPVTNGTPGRDGRDGLKGEKGEPGQGLRGLQGPPGKLGPPGNTGAPGAPGPRGQKGDRGDSSAAETKLANLEREIRNLKSELDRIKKLQAFSLGKKSGKKFYVTNGENMPFSKAKAWCTELQATVAAPKNAEENKNIQQVARDNAFLGITDEVTEGQFMYVTGGRLTYSNWKASEPNNYGSGEDCVILLKDGLWNDVSCSSSHLVVCEFPA
;
A
#
# COMPACT_ATOMS: atom_id res chain seq x y z
N MET A 1 54.81 8.73 -11.80
CA MET A 1 53.50 9.30 -12.22
C MET A 1 52.47 8.19 -12.17
N PHE A 2 51.71 8.08 -11.08
CA PHE A 2 50.32 7.62 -11.07
C PHE A 2 49.72 8.14 -9.76
N LEU A 3 48.93 9.21 -9.91
CA LEU A 3 48.18 9.87 -8.84
C LEU A 3 46.95 9.00 -8.50
N PHE A 4 46.80 8.63 -7.24
CA PHE A 4 45.51 8.20 -6.69
C PHE A 4 44.81 9.42 -6.08
N PRO A 5 43.61 9.81 -6.53
CA PRO A 5 42.87 10.89 -5.88
C PRO A 5 42.15 10.36 -4.64
N LEU A 6 42.38 11.06 -3.52
CA LEU A 6 41.63 10.99 -2.27
C LEU A 6 40.14 11.26 -2.54
N LEU A 7 39.28 10.28 -2.27
CA LEU A 7 37.83 10.47 -2.14
C LEU A 7 37.50 10.88 -0.70
N PRO A 8 36.63 11.88 -0.49
CA PRO A 8 36.38 12.46 0.81
C PRO A 8 35.48 11.55 1.66
N VAL A 9 35.84 11.45 2.94
CA VAL A 9 35.06 10.85 4.01
C VAL A 9 33.68 11.51 4.06
N PHE A 10 32.65 10.79 3.62
CA PHE A 10 31.27 11.19 3.80
C PHE A 10 30.94 11.08 5.28
N LEU A 11 30.78 12.24 5.94
CA LEU A 11 30.22 12.35 7.28
C LEU A 11 28.82 11.73 7.29
N LEU A 12 28.63 10.66 8.06
CA LEU A 12 27.31 10.25 8.54
C LEU A 12 26.86 11.24 9.63
N SER A 13 26.05 12.22 9.27
CA SER A 13 25.21 12.96 10.22
C SER A 13 23.99 12.11 10.54
N VAL A 14 24.05 11.38 11.65
CA VAL A 14 22.90 10.72 12.26
C VAL A 14 21.98 11.81 12.82
N VAL A 15 20.89 12.12 12.13
CA VAL A 15 19.79 12.90 12.71
C VAL A 15 18.85 11.92 13.39
N THR A 16 18.97 11.83 14.72
CA THR A 16 17.98 11.16 15.56
C THR A 16 16.71 12.01 15.59
N VAL A 17 15.72 11.67 14.77
CA VAL A 17 14.36 12.19 14.93
C VAL A 17 13.68 11.34 16.01
N ALA A 18 13.55 11.91 17.20
CA ALA A 18 12.69 11.36 18.24
C ALA A 18 11.23 11.47 17.77
N SER A 19 10.59 10.31 17.58
CA SER A 19 9.17 10.22 17.26
C SER A 19 8.37 10.25 18.57
N GLU A 20 7.70 11.36 18.86
CA GLU A 20 6.64 11.40 19.87
C GLU A 20 5.38 10.73 19.30
N THR A 21 5.01 9.59 19.86
CA THR A 21 3.75 8.91 19.58
C THR A 21 2.60 9.64 20.28
N LYS A 22 1.82 10.42 19.52
CA LYS A 22 0.45 10.77 19.93
C LYS A 22 -0.50 9.74 19.34
N THR A 23 -1.08 8.94 20.23
CA THR A 23 -2.25 8.11 19.96
C THR A 23 -3.46 9.02 19.74
N CYS A 24 -4.14 8.83 18.60
CA CYS A 24 -5.54 9.23 18.44
C CYS A 24 -6.33 7.95 18.17
N GLU A 25 -7.20 7.65 19.12
CA GLU A 25 -8.19 6.58 19.07
C GLU A 25 -9.40 7.05 18.26
N ASP A 26 -10.12 6.06 17.71
CA ASP A 26 -11.41 6.10 17.01
C ASP A 26 -11.48 6.67 15.58
N ALA A 27 -11.62 5.76 14.61
CA ALA A 27 -12.95 5.38 14.14
C ALA A 27 -12.87 4.28 13.08
N GLN A 28 -13.38 3.11 13.47
CA GLN A 28 -13.68 1.93 12.69
C GLN A 28 -14.41 2.25 11.37
N LYS A 29 -13.80 1.92 10.23
CA LYS A 29 -14.53 1.65 8.98
C LYS A 29 -14.03 0.39 8.30
N THR A 30 -14.92 -0.59 8.35
CA THR A 30 -14.96 -1.82 7.59
C THR A 30 -15.20 -1.55 6.10
N CYS A 31 -14.43 -2.29 5.30
CA CYS A 31 -14.76 -3.05 4.09
C CYS A 31 -15.22 -2.37 2.77
N SER A 32 -14.50 -2.80 1.74
CA SER A 32 -14.93 -3.35 0.44
C SER A 32 -15.75 -2.51 -0.53
N VAL A 33 -15.10 -2.27 -1.66
CA VAL A 33 -15.67 -2.01 -2.98
C VAL A 33 -16.66 -3.11 -3.37
N ILE A 34 -17.90 -2.77 -3.68
CA ILE A 34 -18.74 -3.30 -4.79
C ILE A 34 -19.66 -2.16 -5.25
N THR A 35 -19.83 -2.09 -6.57
CA THR A 35 -20.53 -1.07 -7.36
C THR A 35 -22.04 -1.03 -7.11
N CYS A 36 -22.67 0.15 -7.18
CA CYS A 36 -23.90 0.42 -7.97
C CYS A 36 -24.21 1.93 -7.91
N GLY A 37 -24.61 2.51 -9.05
CA GLY A 37 -24.70 3.95 -9.29
C GLY A 37 -25.62 4.74 -8.35
N ILE A 38 -25.13 5.88 -7.87
CA ILE A 38 -25.94 6.87 -7.16
C ILE A 38 -26.61 7.78 -8.20
N PRO A 39 -27.94 7.86 -8.26
CA PRO A 39 -28.63 8.86 -9.06
C PRO A 39 -28.34 10.25 -8.49
N VAL A 40 -27.94 11.18 -9.34
CA VAL A 40 -27.73 12.59 -8.98
C VAL A 40 -29.05 13.16 -8.44
N THR A 41 -29.11 13.44 -7.14
CA THR A 41 -30.24 14.14 -6.53
C THR A 41 -30.17 15.63 -6.90
N ASN A 42 -31.18 16.14 -7.58
CA ASN A 42 -31.30 17.58 -7.87
C ASN A 42 -31.25 18.38 -6.56
N GLY A 43 -30.53 19.51 -6.56
CA GLY A 43 -30.43 20.42 -5.42
C GLY A 43 -31.79 20.91 -4.94
N THR A 44 -31.96 21.05 -3.62
CA THR A 44 -33.21 21.52 -3.00
C THR A 44 -33.56 22.93 -3.48
N PRO A 45 -34.83 23.24 -3.80
CA PRO A 45 -35.24 24.59 -4.22
C PRO A 45 -34.86 25.66 -3.18
N GLY A 46 -34.46 26.84 -3.66
CA GLY A 46 -34.16 28.00 -2.80
C GLY A 46 -35.40 28.50 -2.06
N ARG A 47 -35.21 29.07 -0.87
CA ARG A 47 -36.30 29.63 -0.05
C ARG A 47 -36.95 30.84 -0.71
N ASP A 48 -38.26 30.94 -0.62
CA ASP A 48 -39.03 32.05 -1.18
C ASP A 48 -38.70 33.40 -0.50
N GLY A 49 -38.78 34.49 -1.27
CA GLY A 49 -38.56 35.86 -0.81
C GLY A 49 -39.73 36.37 0.05
N ARG A 50 -39.45 37.29 0.99
CA ARG A 50 -40.49 37.91 1.82
C ARG A 50 -41.26 39.00 1.05
N ASP A 51 -42.57 39.04 1.21
CA ASP A 51 -43.45 40.04 0.60
C ASP A 51 -43.20 41.46 1.13
N GLY A 52 -43.41 42.46 0.25
CA GLY A 52 -43.26 43.88 0.57
C GLY A 52 -44.46 44.45 1.34
N LEU A 53 -44.21 45.49 2.14
CA LEU A 53 -45.25 46.16 2.94
C LEU A 53 -46.21 46.96 2.04
N LYS A 54 -47.52 46.86 2.33
CA LYS A 54 -48.60 47.55 1.61
C LYS A 54 -48.60 49.06 1.92
N GLY A 55 -48.70 49.90 0.89
CA GLY A 55 -48.72 51.36 1.03
C GLY A 55 -50.01 51.90 1.63
N GLU A 56 -49.90 52.98 2.42
CA GLU A 56 -51.03 53.68 3.04
C GLU A 56 -51.77 54.58 2.03
N LYS A 57 -53.09 54.73 2.20
CA LYS A 57 -53.97 55.50 1.30
C LYS A 57 -54.06 56.96 1.76
N GLY A 58 -53.91 57.91 0.83
CA GLY A 58 -53.95 59.35 1.12
C GLY A 58 -55.35 59.92 1.45
N GLU A 59 -55.37 61.00 2.22
CA GLU A 59 -56.57 61.72 2.66
C GLU A 59 -57.11 62.68 1.56
N PRO A 60 -58.43 62.77 1.33
CA PRO A 60 -59.01 63.75 0.40
C PRO A 60 -59.22 65.14 1.03
N GLY A 61 -58.93 66.19 0.27
CA GLY A 61 -59.04 67.60 0.67
C GLY A 61 -60.46 68.20 0.63
N GLN A 62 -60.64 69.31 1.35
CA GLN A 62 -61.87 70.08 1.52
C GLN A 62 -62.14 71.08 0.37
N GLY A 63 -63.39 71.16 -0.08
CA GLY A 63 -63.89 72.18 -1.03
C GLY A 63 -65.43 72.27 -1.05
N LEU A 64 -65.97 73.48 -1.15
CA LEU A 64 -67.30 73.91 -0.69
C LEU A 64 -68.51 73.61 -1.60
N ARG A 65 -69.54 73.00 -0.97
CA ARG A 65 -71.01 73.15 -1.06
C ARG A 65 -71.75 73.12 -2.42
N GLY A 66 -72.40 71.98 -2.66
CA GLY A 66 -73.82 71.89 -3.06
C GLY A 66 -74.48 70.80 -2.20
N LEU A 67 -75.74 70.93 -1.77
CA LEU A 67 -76.44 69.83 -1.08
C LEU A 67 -76.72 68.71 -2.08
N GLN A 68 -75.72 67.85 -2.28
CA GLN A 68 -75.81 66.64 -3.06
C GLN A 68 -76.48 65.56 -2.21
N GLY A 69 -77.38 64.78 -2.81
CA GLY A 69 -78.18 63.75 -2.14
C GLY A 69 -77.32 62.75 -1.34
N PRO A 70 -77.92 61.94 -0.44
CA PRO A 70 -77.19 61.02 0.42
C PRO A 70 -76.17 60.24 -0.42
N PRO A 71 -74.87 60.25 -0.05
CA PRO A 71 -73.85 59.58 -0.84
C PRO A 71 -74.27 58.15 -1.14
N GLY A 72 -74.22 57.78 -2.42
CA GLY A 72 -74.48 56.40 -2.82
C GLY A 72 -73.59 55.45 -2.02
N LYS A 73 -74.11 54.25 -1.70
CA LYS A 73 -73.37 53.21 -0.95
C LYS A 73 -71.96 53.10 -1.51
N LEU A 74 -70.94 53.16 -0.63
CA LEU A 74 -69.53 53.02 -1.01
C LEU A 74 -69.41 51.80 -1.92
N GLY A 75 -68.88 52.00 -3.14
CA GLY A 75 -68.66 50.89 -4.07
C GLY A 75 -67.78 49.81 -3.43
N PRO A 76 -67.94 48.53 -3.78
CA PRO A 76 -67.11 47.46 -3.23
C PRO A 76 -65.63 47.79 -3.41
N PRO A 77 -64.74 47.45 -2.45
CA PRO A 77 -63.31 47.68 -2.58
C PRO A 77 -62.80 47.14 -3.92
N GLY A 78 -61.99 47.93 -4.63
CA GLY A 78 -61.40 47.51 -5.89
C GLY A 78 -60.62 46.20 -5.71
N ASN A 79 -60.75 45.31 -6.68
CA ASN A 79 -60.11 43.99 -6.70
C ASN A 79 -58.61 44.15 -6.39
N THR A 80 -58.07 43.37 -5.44
CA THR A 80 -56.64 43.44 -5.10
C THR A 80 -55.82 43.14 -6.36
N GLY A 81 -54.80 43.96 -6.63
CA GLY A 81 -53.95 43.81 -7.82
C GLY A 81 -53.37 42.40 -7.91
N ALA A 82 -53.27 41.86 -9.12
CA ALA A 82 -52.74 40.51 -9.33
C ALA A 82 -51.33 40.39 -8.72
N PRO A 83 -50.99 39.26 -8.06
CA PRO A 83 -49.65 39.04 -7.53
C PRO A 83 -48.58 39.28 -8.60
N GLY A 84 -47.44 39.85 -8.19
CA GLY A 84 -46.31 40.08 -9.08
C GLY A 84 -45.86 38.78 -9.76
N ALA A 85 -45.47 38.87 -11.03
CA ALA A 85 -45.00 37.71 -11.76
C ALA A 85 -43.83 37.03 -11.03
N PRO A 86 -43.79 35.69 -10.93
CA PRO A 86 -42.67 34.98 -10.32
C PRO A 86 -41.33 35.44 -10.92
N GLY A 87 -40.32 35.60 -10.07
CA GLY A 87 -38.98 35.98 -10.50
C GLY A 87 -38.39 34.98 -11.51
N PRO A 88 -37.48 35.41 -12.40
CA PRO A 88 -36.87 34.53 -13.38
C PRO A 88 -36.12 33.39 -12.69
N ARG A 89 -36.31 32.16 -13.19
CA ARG A 89 -35.59 30.97 -12.69
C ARG A 89 -34.09 31.19 -12.82
N GLY A 90 -33.33 30.93 -11.75
CA GLY A 90 -31.87 31.02 -11.74
C GLY A 90 -31.23 30.12 -12.81
N GLN A 91 -30.09 30.55 -13.35
CA GLN A 91 -29.39 29.80 -14.39
C GLN A 91 -28.94 28.43 -13.86
N LYS A 92 -29.06 27.40 -14.71
CA LYS A 92 -28.60 26.04 -14.40
C LYS A 92 -27.07 26.06 -14.31
N GLY A 93 -26.50 25.46 -13.26
CA GLY A 93 -25.04 25.33 -13.13
C GLY A 93 -24.43 24.52 -14.27
N ASP A 94 -23.18 24.84 -14.61
CA ASP A 94 -22.45 24.18 -15.70
C ASP A 94 -22.24 22.68 -15.43
N ARG A 95 -22.23 21.89 -16.50
CA ARG A 95 -21.99 20.45 -16.44
C ARG A 95 -20.50 20.21 -16.16
N GLY A 96 -20.18 19.38 -15.16
CA GLY A 96 -18.80 19.00 -14.86
C GLY A 96 -18.11 18.30 -16.04
N ASP A 97 -16.88 18.70 -16.34
CA ASP A 97 -16.12 18.20 -17.50
C ASP A 97 -15.44 16.85 -17.19
N SER A 98 -16.18 15.75 -17.39
CA SER A 98 -15.66 14.38 -17.25
C SER A 98 -14.48 14.09 -18.17
N SER A 99 -14.38 14.76 -19.32
CA SER A 99 -13.39 14.43 -20.35
C SER A 99 -11.96 14.73 -19.91
N ALA A 100 -11.76 15.80 -19.13
CA ALA A 100 -10.47 16.17 -18.56
C ALA A 100 -10.01 15.17 -17.49
N ALA A 101 -10.94 14.65 -16.69
CA ALA A 101 -10.65 13.64 -15.67
C ALA A 101 -10.31 12.28 -16.32
N GLU A 102 -11.06 11.87 -17.33
CA GLU A 102 -10.82 10.64 -18.10
C GLU A 102 -9.46 10.67 -18.80
N THR A 103 -9.08 11.82 -19.37
CA THR A 103 -7.77 11.99 -20.03
C THR A 103 -6.61 11.89 -19.02
N LYS A 104 -6.76 12.47 -17.82
CA LYS A 104 -5.77 12.35 -16.74
C LYS A 104 -5.61 10.91 -16.27
N LEU A 105 -6.72 10.18 -16.14
CA LEU A 105 -6.70 8.77 -15.75
C LEU A 105 -5.94 7.93 -16.78
N ALA A 106 -6.24 8.08 -18.07
CA ALA A 106 -5.55 7.36 -19.13
C ALA A 106 -4.03 7.65 -19.17
N ASN A 107 -3.65 8.91 -18.89
CA ASN A 107 -2.24 9.30 -18.80
C ASN A 107 -1.53 8.68 -17.59
N LEU A 108 -2.16 8.70 -16.42
CA LEU A 108 -1.61 8.06 -15.22
C LEU A 108 -1.47 6.55 -15.39
N GLU A 109 -2.44 5.89 -16.01
CA GLU A 109 -2.35 4.46 -16.32
C GLU A 109 -1.18 4.14 -17.25
N ARG A 110 -0.92 5.00 -18.25
CA ARG A 110 0.24 4.88 -19.13
C ARG A 110 1.54 5.04 -18.35
N GLU A 111 1.63 6.01 -17.46
CA GLU A 111 2.81 6.23 -16.62
C GLU A 111 3.06 5.05 -15.67
N ILE A 112 2.01 4.50 -15.05
CA ILE A 112 2.12 3.31 -14.20
C ILE A 112 2.64 2.12 -15.00
N ARG A 113 2.14 1.90 -16.23
CA ARG A 113 2.66 0.83 -17.11
C ARG A 113 4.14 1.03 -17.43
N ASN A 114 4.56 2.26 -17.75
CA ASN A 114 5.95 2.56 -18.04
C ASN A 114 6.85 2.36 -16.82
N LEU A 115 6.46 2.87 -15.65
CA LEU A 115 7.21 2.70 -14.40
C LEU A 115 7.35 1.23 -14.01
N LYS A 116 6.30 0.42 -14.18
CA LYS A 116 6.37 -1.03 -13.97
C LYS A 116 7.38 -1.70 -14.90
N SER A 117 7.40 -1.32 -16.18
CA SER A 117 8.37 -1.84 -17.15
C SER A 117 9.81 -1.47 -16.80
N GLU A 118 10.06 -0.22 -16.39
CA GLU A 118 11.39 0.21 -15.96
C GLU A 118 11.82 -0.49 -14.68
N LEU A 119 10.91 -0.67 -13.71
CA LEU A 119 11.18 -1.42 -12.49
C LEU A 119 11.56 -2.88 -12.80
N ASP A 120 10.84 -3.54 -13.70
CA ASP A 120 11.17 -4.90 -14.11
C ASP A 120 12.54 -4.99 -14.80
N ARG A 121 12.91 -3.96 -15.57
CA ARG A 121 14.24 -3.86 -16.18
C ARG A 121 15.32 -3.71 -15.11
N ILE A 122 15.12 -2.83 -14.13
CA ILE A 122 16.04 -2.62 -13.01
C ILE A 122 16.18 -3.89 -12.16
N LYS A 123 15.07 -4.56 -11.82
CA LYS A 123 15.09 -5.83 -11.07
C LYS A 123 15.89 -6.91 -11.79
N LYS A 124 15.72 -7.04 -13.12
CA LYS A 124 16.51 -7.99 -13.92
C LYS A 124 18.00 -7.64 -13.91
N LEU A 125 18.35 -6.36 -14.04
CA LEU A 125 19.74 -5.90 -13.95
C LEU A 125 20.34 -6.14 -12.56
N GLN A 126 19.60 -5.85 -11.49
CA GLN A 126 20.04 -6.10 -10.13
C GLN A 126 20.26 -7.60 -9.86
N ALA A 127 19.33 -8.46 -10.30
CA ALA A 127 19.50 -9.91 -10.18
C ALA A 127 20.72 -10.40 -10.96
N PHE A 128 20.96 -9.88 -12.17
CA PHE A 128 22.16 -10.18 -12.95
C PHE A 128 23.45 -9.73 -12.25
N SER A 129 23.48 -8.52 -11.67
CA SER A 129 24.62 -8.01 -10.89
C SER A 129 24.90 -8.86 -9.64
N LEU A 130 23.87 -9.49 -9.06
CA LEU A 130 23.99 -10.44 -7.94
C LEU A 130 24.32 -11.87 -8.40
N GLY A 131 24.59 -12.09 -9.69
CA GLY A 131 25.03 -13.37 -10.23
C GLY A 131 23.92 -14.33 -10.64
N LYS A 132 22.66 -13.88 -10.78
CA LYS A 132 21.56 -14.71 -11.30
C LYS A 132 21.89 -15.18 -12.72
N LYS A 133 21.85 -16.50 -12.92
CA LYS A 133 21.97 -17.14 -14.24
C LYS A 133 20.58 -17.45 -14.81
N SER A 134 20.44 -17.39 -16.13
CA SER A 134 19.17 -17.67 -16.80
C SER A 134 18.66 -19.07 -16.46
N GLY A 135 17.40 -19.20 -16.07
CA GLY A 135 16.75 -20.47 -15.75
C GLY A 135 17.27 -21.15 -14.47
N LYS A 136 18.06 -20.46 -13.64
CA LYS A 136 18.59 -21.00 -12.39
C LYS A 136 18.16 -20.12 -11.21
N LYS A 137 17.98 -20.75 -10.05
CA LYS A 137 17.87 -20.06 -8.77
C LYS A 137 19.08 -19.16 -8.55
N PHE A 138 18.91 -18.10 -7.76
CA PHE A 138 20.04 -17.31 -7.26
C PHE A 138 19.95 -17.15 -5.75
N TYR A 139 21.11 -16.87 -5.15
CA TYR A 139 21.29 -16.92 -3.70
C TYR A 139 21.87 -15.61 -3.21
N VAL A 140 21.38 -15.11 -2.08
CA VAL A 140 21.81 -13.84 -1.48
C VAL A 140 22.03 -14.04 0.02
N THR A 141 23.07 -13.40 0.55
CA THR A 141 23.33 -13.29 1.98
C THR A 141 23.66 -11.85 2.34
N ASN A 142 23.30 -11.42 3.55
CA ASN A 142 23.77 -10.18 4.15
C ASN A 142 25.04 -10.39 5.02
N GLY A 143 25.52 -11.64 5.15
CA GLY A 143 26.70 -11.98 5.95
C GLY A 143 26.48 -11.96 7.46
N GLU A 144 25.25 -11.84 7.93
CA GLU A 144 24.93 -11.78 9.37
C GLU A 144 24.59 -13.16 9.93
N ASN A 145 25.02 -13.40 11.18
CA ASN A 145 24.64 -14.57 11.95
C ASN A 145 23.37 -14.29 12.76
N MET A 146 22.35 -15.14 12.65
CA MET A 146 21.07 -14.97 13.35
C MET A 146 20.43 -16.33 13.64
N PRO A 147 19.54 -16.45 14.65
CA PRO A 147 18.76 -17.67 14.87
C PRO A 147 17.87 -18.04 13.68
N PHE A 148 17.52 -19.33 13.56
CA PHE A 148 16.79 -19.83 12.39
C PHE A 148 15.43 -19.16 12.17
N SER A 149 14.72 -18.81 13.26
CA SER A 149 13.44 -18.08 13.16
C SER A 149 13.60 -16.71 12.50
N LYS A 150 14.68 -15.98 12.82
CA LYS A 150 15.01 -14.71 12.17
C LYS A 150 15.47 -14.89 10.73
N ALA A 151 16.24 -15.95 10.45
CA ALA A 151 16.64 -16.31 9.10
C ALA A 151 15.42 -16.55 8.18
N LYS A 152 14.43 -17.34 8.66
CA LYS A 152 13.15 -17.57 7.97
C LYS A 152 12.41 -16.24 7.70
N ALA A 153 12.32 -15.39 8.71
CA ALA A 153 11.63 -14.10 8.60
C ALA A 153 12.32 -13.16 7.59
N TRP A 154 13.64 -13.04 7.64
CA TRP A 154 14.42 -12.20 6.73
C TRP A 154 14.27 -12.63 5.27
N CYS A 155 14.39 -13.94 4.98
CA CYS A 155 14.15 -14.41 3.62
C CYS A 155 12.71 -14.19 3.17
N THR A 156 11.73 -14.37 4.06
CA THR A 156 10.32 -14.12 3.74
C THR A 156 10.04 -12.64 3.43
N GLU A 157 10.67 -11.71 4.15
CA GLU A 157 10.60 -10.27 3.89
C GLU A 157 11.10 -9.91 2.49
N LEU A 158 12.11 -10.64 2.00
CA LEU A 158 12.64 -10.52 0.64
C LEU A 158 11.81 -11.27 -0.42
N GLN A 159 10.66 -11.86 -0.07
CA GLN A 159 9.86 -12.74 -0.93
C GLN A 159 10.68 -13.95 -1.43
N ALA A 160 11.58 -14.44 -0.58
CA ALA A 160 12.47 -15.57 -0.81
C ALA A 160 12.27 -16.63 0.29
N THR A 161 13.03 -17.72 0.21
CA THR A 161 13.05 -18.77 1.22
C THR A 161 14.48 -19.02 1.70
N VAL A 162 14.66 -19.61 2.88
CA VAL A 162 16.01 -20.05 3.30
C VAL A 162 16.50 -21.09 2.30
N ALA A 163 17.75 -20.97 1.88
CA ALA A 163 18.30 -21.78 0.80
C ALA A 163 18.27 -23.27 1.13
N ALA A 164 17.73 -24.09 0.22
CA ALA A 164 17.57 -25.52 0.43
C ALA A 164 18.03 -26.28 -0.83
N PRO A 165 19.26 -26.82 -0.83
CA PRO A 165 19.82 -27.48 -2.01
C PRO A 165 19.03 -28.74 -2.38
N LYS A 166 18.63 -28.84 -3.64
CA LYS A 166 17.96 -30.03 -4.20
C LYS A 166 18.90 -30.94 -5.00
N ASN A 167 20.18 -30.59 -5.10
CA ASN A 167 21.22 -31.34 -5.79
C ASN A 167 22.61 -30.79 -5.41
N ALA A 168 23.66 -31.50 -5.83
CA ALA A 168 25.04 -31.13 -5.56
C ALA A 168 25.48 -29.78 -6.16
N GLU A 169 24.91 -29.38 -7.30
CA GLU A 169 25.21 -28.07 -7.91
C GLU A 169 24.67 -26.94 -7.04
N GLU A 170 23.41 -27.03 -6.60
CA GLU A 170 22.80 -26.07 -5.68
C GLU A 170 23.56 -26.00 -4.36
N ASN A 171 23.99 -27.14 -3.81
CA ASN A 171 24.80 -27.20 -2.59
C ASN A 171 26.09 -26.37 -2.72
N LYS A 172 26.81 -26.56 -3.83
CA LYS A 172 28.03 -25.81 -4.13
C LYS A 172 27.76 -24.32 -4.36
N ASN A 173 26.65 -23.95 -5.00
CA ASN A 173 26.29 -22.55 -5.20
C ASN A 173 26.00 -21.85 -3.87
N ILE A 174 25.27 -22.50 -2.96
CA ILE A 174 24.99 -21.97 -1.62
C ILE A 174 26.30 -21.83 -0.83
N GLN A 175 27.17 -22.85 -0.85
CA GLN A 175 28.49 -22.83 -0.20
C GLN A 175 29.33 -21.61 -0.65
N GLN A 176 29.35 -21.32 -1.95
CA GLN A 176 30.12 -20.21 -2.52
C GLN A 176 29.60 -18.84 -2.09
N VAL A 177 28.29 -18.71 -1.91
CA VAL A 177 27.65 -17.47 -1.44
C VAL A 177 27.81 -17.30 0.06
N ALA A 178 27.63 -18.37 0.83
CA ALA A 178 27.72 -18.35 2.29
C ALA A 178 29.12 -17.99 2.78
N ARG A 179 30.17 -18.64 2.26
CA ARG A 179 31.58 -18.54 2.71
C ARG A 179 31.85 -18.87 4.19
N ASP A 180 30.80 -19.13 4.98
CA ASP A 180 30.84 -19.63 6.35
C ASP A 180 29.68 -20.62 6.58
N ASN A 181 29.57 -21.16 7.79
CA ASN A 181 28.50 -22.05 8.19
C ASN A 181 27.14 -21.32 8.10
N ALA A 182 26.22 -21.87 7.30
CA ALA A 182 24.96 -21.21 7.00
C ALA A 182 23.76 -22.13 7.18
N PHE A 183 22.65 -21.60 7.66
CA PHE A 183 21.40 -22.35 7.74
C PHE A 183 20.92 -22.80 6.36
N LEU A 184 20.39 -24.02 6.32
CA LEU A 184 19.60 -24.55 5.22
C LEU A 184 18.11 -24.50 5.56
N GLY A 185 17.27 -24.33 4.54
CA GLY A 185 15.81 -24.35 4.67
C GLY A 185 15.25 -25.75 4.87
N ILE A 186 15.80 -26.48 5.84
CA ILE A 186 15.53 -27.88 6.14
C ILE A 186 15.43 -28.02 7.66
N THR A 187 14.36 -28.64 8.14
CA THR A 187 14.15 -28.95 9.56
C THR A 187 13.41 -30.28 9.75
N ASP A 188 13.55 -30.88 10.92
CA ASP A 188 12.72 -31.99 11.40
C ASP A 188 11.90 -31.62 12.65
N GLU A 189 11.72 -30.31 12.92
CA GLU A 189 10.87 -29.71 13.98
C GLU A 189 9.48 -30.37 14.12
N VAL A 190 8.93 -30.94 13.04
CA VAL A 190 7.61 -31.59 13.03
C VAL A 190 7.68 -33.06 13.44
N THR A 191 8.73 -33.77 13.05
CA THR A 191 8.89 -35.20 13.29
C THR A 191 10.37 -35.53 13.29
N GLU A 192 10.89 -35.74 14.50
CA GLU A 192 12.29 -36.11 14.78
C GLU A 192 12.81 -37.18 13.81
N GLY A 193 13.98 -36.93 13.22
CA GLY A 193 14.63 -37.79 12.24
C GLY A 193 14.01 -37.76 10.84
N GLN A 194 12.91 -37.05 10.63
CA GLN A 194 12.29 -36.84 9.31
C GLN A 194 12.46 -35.40 8.84
N PHE A 195 13.63 -35.12 8.27
CA PHE A 195 13.94 -33.81 7.70
C PHE A 195 13.08 -33.49 6.48
N MET A 196 12.51 -32.28 6.51
CA MET A 196 11.60 -31.73 5.51
C MET A 196 12.10 -30.36 5.06
N TYR A 197 11.81 -29.98 3.82
CA TYR A 197 12.02 -28.60 3.39
C TYR A 197 11.04 -27.67 4.11
N VAL A 198 11.48 -26.48 4.50
CA VAL A 198 10.58 -25.45 5.09
C VAL A 198 9.52 -24.97 4.10
N THR A 199 9.73 -25.20 2.80
CA THR A 199 8.76 -24.96 1.72
C THR A 199 7.79 -26.12 1.52
N GLY A 200 7.95 -27.21 2.28
CA GLY A 200 7.17 -28.44 2.19
C GLY A 200 7.85 -29.54 1.36
N GLY A 201 7.48 -30.79 1.68
CA GLY A 201 8.00 -31.98 1.04
C GLY A 201 9.24 -32.58 1.71
N ARG A 202 9.47 -33.86 1.43
CA ARG A 202 10.63 -34.62 1.94
C ARG A 202 11.90 -34.25 1.19
N LEU A 203 13.05 -34.43 1.86
CA LEU A 203 14.35 -34.28 1.22
C LEU A 203 14.48 -35.18 -0.01
N THR A 204 14.99 -34.58 -1.08
CA THR A 204 15.34 -35.28 -2.33
C THR A 204 16.85 -35.38 -2.54
N TYR A 205 17.62 -34.66 -1.73
CA TYR A 205 19.07 -34.60 -1.73
C TYR A 205 19.53 -34.36 -0.30
N SER A 206 20.64 -34.99 0.07
CA SER A 206 21.34 -34.75 1.32
C SER A 206 22.85 -34.85 1.13
N ASN A 207 23.60 -34.14 1.97
CA ASN A 207 25.06 -34.19 1.99
C ASN A 207 25.58 -34.18 3.43
N TRP A 208 24.99 -35.02 4.27
CA TRP A 208 25.34 -35.14 5.68
C TRP A 208 26.82 -35.44 5.86
N LYS A 209 27.42 -34.80 6.86
CA LYS A 209 28.73 -35.20 7.37
C LYS A 209 28.63 -36.60 7.97
N ALA A 210 29.74 -37.32 7.99
CA ALA A 210 29.79 -38.63 8.62
C ALA A 210 29.29 -38.55 10.08
N SER A 211 28.37 -39.46 10.43
CA SER A 211 27.67 -39.52 11.72
C SER A 211 26.58 -38.46 11.95
N GLU A 212 26.23 -37.64 10.96
CA GLU A 212 25.08 -36.72 11.02
C GLU A 212 23.88 -37.25 10.21
N PRO A 213 22.64 -36.86 10.55
CA PRO A 213 22.25 -36.07 11.73
C PRO A 213 22.26 -36.90 13.01
N ASN A 214 22.65 -36.31 14.15
CA ASN A 214 22.88 -37.03 15.40
C ASN A 214 22.01 -36.58 16.58
N ASN A 215 21.22 -35.52 16.41
CA ASN A 215 20.37 -34.90 17.41
C ASN A 215 21.10 -34.63 18.74
N TYR A 216 22.21 -33.88 18.71
CA TYR A 216 23.09 -33.74 19.86
C TYR A 216 22.42 -32.99 21.03
N GLY A 217 22.63 -33.50 22.25
CA GLY A 217 22.25 -32.78 23.46
C GLY A 217 20.73 -32.73 23.70
N SER A 218 20.13 -31.55 23.58
CA SER A 218 18.73 -31.30 23.97
C SER A 218 17.75 -31.19 22.79
N GLY A 219 18.17 -31.51 21.55
CA GLY A 219 17.37 -31.28 20.34
C GLY A 219 18.11 -30.44 19.30
N GLU A 220 18.33 -30.97 18.11
CA GLU A 220 18.94 -30.29 16.96
C GLU A 220 18.05 -30.34 15.71
N ASP A 221 17.01 -29.52 15.70
CA ASP A 221 15.98 -29.64 14.65
C ASP A 221 16.31 -28.88 13.34
N CYS A 222 17.43 -28.14 13.28
CA CYS A 222 17.78 -27.26 12.16
C CYS A 222 19.05 -27.70 11.46
N VAL A 223 19.13 -27.51 10.15
CA VAL A 223 20.32 -27.95 9.39
C VAL A 223 21.20 -26.76 9.00
N ILE A 224 22.51 -26.92 9.15
CA ILE A 224 23.50 -26.00 8.58
C ILE A 224 24.35 -26.68 7.50
N LEU A 225 24.73 -25.90 6.51
CA LEU A 225 25.79 -26.18 5.56
C LEU A 225 27.11 -25.71 6.16
N LEU A 226 28.07 -26.61 6.29
CA LEU A 226 29.43 -26.33 6.76
C LEU A 226 30.30 -25.74 5.64
N LYS A 227 31.44 -25.15 6.01
CA LYS A 227 32.43 -24.59 5.06
C LYS A 227 32.91 -25.58 4.01
N ASP A 228 32.99 -26.88 4.34
CA ASP A 228 33.39 -27.95 3.42
C ASP A 228 32.24 -28.43 2.52
N GLY A 229 31.02 -27.94 2.75
CA GLY A 229 29.82 -28.26 1.99
C GLY A 229 29.03 -29.44 2.54
N LEU A 230 29.47 -30.08 3.62
CA LEU A 230 28.74 -31.12 4.35
C LEU A 230 27.72 -30.51 5.30
N TRP A 231 26.75 -31.32 5.74
CA TRP A 231 25.65 -30.84 6.59
C TRP A 231 25.78 -31.36 8.03
N ASN A 232 25.29 -30.55 8.96
CA ASN A 232 25.17 -30.85 10.38
C ASN A 232 23.78 -30.40 10.83
N ASP A 233 23.08 -31.22 11.60
CA ASP A 233 21.95 -30.75 12.39
C ASP A 233 22.47 -29.95 13.59
N VAL A 234 21.77 -28.89 13.96
CA VAL A 234 22.12 -27.98 15.06
C VAL A 234 20.85 -27.47 15.74
N SER A 235 20.99 -26.99 16.96
CA SER A 235 19.91 -26.27 17.62
C SER A 235 19.48 -25.05 16.81
N CYS A 236 18.18 -24.92 16.52
CA CYS A 236 17.61 -23.76 15.80
C CYS A 236 17.84 -22.40 16.48
N SER A 237 18.15 -22.39 17.77
CA SER A 237 18.43 -21.19 18.56
C SER A 237 19.88 -20.69 18.40
N SER A 238 20.77 -21.53 17.87
CA SER A 238 22.15 -21.13 17.54
C SER A 238 22.15 -20.07 16.44
N SER A 239 23.19 -19.23 16.41
CA SER A 239 23.30 -18.16 15.41
C SER A 239 24.27 -18.57 14.30
N HIS A 240 23.74 -18.70 13.09
CA HIS A 240 24.49 -19.03 11.88
C HIS A 240 24.13 -18.07 10.75
N LEU A 241 24.97 -18.04 9.72
CA LEU A 241 24.76 -17.20 8.56
C LEU A 241 23.49 -17.62 7.83
N VAL A 242 22.79 -16.68 7.21
CA VAL A 242 21.62 -16.97 6.38
C VAL A 242 21.93 -16.75 4.91
N VAL A 243 21.54 -17.71 4.08
CA VAL A 243 21.47 -17.56 2.64
C VAL A 243 20.01 -17.72 2.23
N CYS A 244 19.45 -16.74 1.54
CA CYS A 244 18.14 -16.85 0.92
C CYS A 244 18.28 -17.36 -0.52
N GLU A 245 17.35 -18.23 -0.92
CA GLU A 245 17.17 -18.64 -2.31
C GLU A 245 15.95 -17.97 -2.93
N PHE A 246 16.11 -17.54 -4.17
CA PHE A 246 15.06 -17.03 -5.02
C PHE A 246 14.80 -17.99 -6.18
N PRO A 247 13.55 -18.12 -6.63
CA PRO A 247 13.21 -19.01 -7.74
C PRO A 247 13.89 -18.60 -9.06
N ALA A 248 14.02 -19.59 -9.96
CA ALA A 248 14.56 -19.44 -11.31
C ALA A 248 13.76 -18.42 -12.14
#